data_AF-A0A839UBY6-F1
#
_entry.id   AF-A0A839UBY6-F1
#
_cell.length_a   1.000
_cell.length_b   1.000
_cell.length_c   1.000
_cell.angle_alpha   90.00
_cell.angle_beta   90.00
_cell.angle_gamma   90.00
#
_symmetry.space_group_name_H-M   'P 1'
#
loop_
_entity.id
_entity.type
_entity.pdbx_description
1 polymer ?
#
loop_
_entity_poly.entity_id
_entity_poly.type
_entity_poly.pdbx_seq_one_letter_code
_entity_poly.pdbx_strand_id
1 'polypeptide(L)'
;MSALVETGLIFRKDSPNGKRYARKARAGEGGEAFGFSLAPLVSRAAEFEALAEQVRSERLQLKLMKERVTLLRRDIVKLIELGFEELPHIDWSAQYKRFRAVIDDIPRQATIGDLEPAVDGLECLQLEISNLLEDKLNSQKTSAKESHSERHKHNSNTQSTSDLEPGFRKIQGTKTALEPETEVTIETRGSEAITILLERGGGDGTDAGLSDAKPVPLGLVRQACPQIIAYARSGIANWSDLMAAAVVVRSMLGVSPSAYEEACEILGQENAAIAIACILERAEQINSAGGYLRALTDKAGRGEFSVWPMVLAQLRANGSHVRLVTAK
;
A
#
# COMPACT_ATOMS: atom_id res chain seq x y z
N MET A 1 44.96 7.84 14.72
CA MET A 1 46.34 7.83 14.21
C MET A 1 47.16 6.73 14.87
N SER A 2 47.33 6.70 16.20
CA SER A 2 48.01 5.60 16.90
C SER A 2 47.36 4.23 16.58
N ALA A 3 46.03 4.17 16.60
CA ALA A 3 45.23 3.01 16.20
C ALA A 3 45.58 2.39 14.82
N LEU A 4 46.10 3.16 13.85
CA LEU A 4 46.51 2.64 12.53
C LEU A 4 47.91 1.99 12.57
N VAL A 5 48.71 2.34 13.58
CA VAL A 5 50.01 1.72 13.88
C VAL A 5 49.80 0.49 14.77
N GLU A 6 48.91 0.59 15.75
CA GLU A 6 48.50 -0.50 16.64
C GLU A 6 47.84 -1.67 15.87
N THR A 7 47.03 -1.39 14.86
CA THR A 7 46.44 -2.41 13.95
C THR A 7 47.38 -2.89 12.84
N GLY A 8 48.64 -2.42 12.80
CA GLY A 8 49.63 -2.82 11.80
C GLY A 8 49.34 -2.37 10.36
N LEU A 9 48.38 -1.47 10.15
CA LEU A 9 48.05 -0.91 8.83
C LEU A 9 49.15 0.03 8.32
N ILE A 10 49.82 0.77 9.22
CA ILE A 10 50.86 1.74 8.88
C ILE A 10 52.01 1.62 9.89
N PHE A 11 53.24 1.38 9.42
CA PHE A 11 54.42 1.44 10.31
C PHE A 11 55.00 2.85 10.40
N ARG A 12 55.57 3.22 11.55
CA ARG A 12 56.49 4.36 11.67
C ARG A 12 57.91 3.92 11.38
N LYS A 13 58.65 4.74 10.62
CA LYS A 13 60.10 4.66 10.44
C LYS A 13 60.67 6.04 10.80
N ASP A 14 60.84 6.28 12.09
CA ASP A 14 61.24 7.58 12.62
C ASP A 14 62.68 7.94 12.19
N SER A 15 62.96 9.24 12.00
CA SER A 15 64.29 9.72 11.62
C SER A 15 65.13 10.11 12.84
N PRO A 16 66.47 10.11 12.75
CA PRO A 16 67.36 10.56 13.83
C PRO A 16 67.16 12.03 14.28
N ASN A 17 66.35 12.81 13.58
CA ASN A 17 66.07 14.22 13.86
C ASN A 17 64.56 14.50 14.02
N GLY A 18 63.73 13.46 14.24
CA GLY A 18 62.27 13.55 14.46
C GLY A 18 61.42 14.09 13.30
N LYS A 19 62.04 14.61 12.23
CA LYS A 19 61.38 15.20 11.06
C LYS A 19 61.16 14.16 9.96
N ARG A 20 60.07 14.31 9.21
CA ARG A 20 59.75 13.46 8.05
C ARG A 20 60.47 14.00 6.82
N TYR A 21 61.25 13.17 6.13
CA TYR A 21 61.94 13.54 4.90
C TYR A 21 62.26 12.30 4.07
N ALA A 22 62.46 12.50 2.76
CA ALA A 22 62.91 11.46 1.83
C ALA A 22 64.23 11.86 1.19
N ARG A 23 65.24 10.98 1.28
CA ARG A 23 66.59 11.18 0.77
C ARG A 23 66.77 10.37 -0.52
N LYS A 24 66.63 11.02 -1.68
CA LYS A 24 66.95 10.39 -2.97
C LYS A 24 68.44 9.99 -3.02
N ALA A 25 68.72 8.76 -3.44
CA ALA A 25 70.08 8.32 -3.73
C ALA A 25 70.59 8.94 -5.05
N ARG A 26 71.91 8.94 -5.24
CA ARG A 26 72.57 9.62 -6.38
C ARG A 26 72.44 8.88 -7.73
N ALA A 27 71.88 7.66 -7.72
CA ALA A 27 71.85 6.73 -8.86
C ALA A 27 70.44 6.23 -9.23
N GLY A 28 69.37 6.94 -8.84
CA GLY A 28 67.99 6.63 -9.22
C GLY A 28 67.31 5.53 -8.38
N GLU A 29 68.02 4.48 -8.00
CA GLU A 29 67.49 3.41 -7.14
C GLU A 29 67.24 3.88 -5.69
N GLY A 30 66.12 3.46 -5.11
CA GLY A 30 65.89 3.35 -3.66
C GLY A 30 66.29 4.55 -2.77
N GLY A 31 65.53 5.65 -2.80
CA GLY A 31 65.70 6.73 -1.82
C GLY A 31 65.13 6.37 -0.43
N GLU A 32 65.88 6.63 0.64
CA GLU A 32 65.39 6.40 2.01
C GLU A 32 64.31 7.42 2.42
N ALA A 33 63.08 6.94 2.64
CA ALA A 33 62.02 7.71 3.28
C ALA A 33 61.95 7.45 4.79
N PHE A 34 61.80 8.51 5.57
CA PHE A 34 61.55 8.47 7.02
C PHE A 34 60.24 9.21 7.34
N GLY A 35 59.39 8.59 8.18
CA GLY A 35 58.03 9.01 8.45
C GLY A 35 57.09 7.81 8.61
N PHE A 36 56.09 7.68 7.74
CA PHE A 36 55.17 6.55 7.72
C PHE A 36 55.42 5.64 6.52
N SER A 37 55.41 4.33 6.73
CA SER A 37 55.47 3.32 5.69
C SER A 37 54.09 2.72 5.45
N LEU A 38 53.61 2.84 4.21
CA LEU A 38 52.37 2.21 3.72
C LEU A 38 52.62 0.80 3.13
N ALA A 39 53.84 0.28 3.24
CA ALA A 39 54.18 -1.06 2.75
C ALA A 39 53.22 -2.17 3.24
N PRO A 40 52.71 -2.18 4.49
CA PRO A 40 51.74 -3.18 4.93
C PRO A 40 50.41 -3.15 4.15
N LEU A 41 49.94 -1.96 3.75
CA LEU A 41 48.74 -1.81 2.92
C LEU A 41 48.97 -2.38 1.51
N VAL A 42 50.16 -2.14 0.94
CA VAL A 42 50.52 -2.63 -0.40
C VAL A 42 50.71 -4.15 -0.40
N SER A 43 51.39 -4.71 0.61
CA SER A 43 51.60 -6.16 0.71
C SER A 43 50.31 -6.94 1.04
N ARG A 44 49.33 -6.30 1.68
CA ARG A 44 48.01 -6.88 2.01
C ARG A 44 46.88 -6.36 1.12
N ALA A 45 47.20 -5.69 -0.01
CA ALA A 45 46.19 -5.03 -0.85
C ALA A 45 45.09 -6.00 -1.30
N ALA A 46 45.47 -7.19 -1.79
CA ALA A 46 44.55 -8.23 -2.23
C ALA A 46 43.67 -8.81 -1.09
N GLU A 47 44.19 -8.86 0.14
CA GLU A 47 43.42 -9.28 1.33
C GLU A 47 42.33 -8.24 1.64
N PHE A 48 42.69 -6.95 1.67
CA PHE A 48 41.73 -5.87 1.90
C PHE A 48 40.74 -5.71 0.74
N GLU A 49 41.15 -5.98 -0.50
CA GLU A 49 40.27 -5.96 -1.66
C GLU A 49 39.23 -7.10 -1.62
N ALA A 50 39.65 -8.32 -1.29
CA ALA A 50 38.75 -9.46 -1.11
C ALA A 50 37.74 -9.23 0.04
N LEU A 51 38.23 -8.74 1.20
CA LEU A 51 37.36 -8.38 2.34
C LEU A 51 36.41 -7.23 1.99
N ALA A 52 36.86 -6.23 1.23
CA ALA A 52 36.01 -5.14 0.79
C ALA A 52 34.93 -5.61 -0.21
N GLU A 53 35.26 -6.56 -1.09
CA GLU A 53 34.28 -7.14 -2.03
C GLU A 53 33.25 -8.02 -1.32
N GLN A 54 33.66 -8.84 -0.34
CA GLN A 54 32.72 -9.56 0.52
C GLN A 54 31.75 -8.61 1.23
N VAL A 55 32.24 -7.52 1.82
CA VAL A 55 31.38 -6.51 2.47
C VAL A 55 30.48 -5.77 1.47
N ARG A 56 30.84 -5.68 0.18
CA ARG A 56 29.96 -5.17 -0.88
C ARG A 56 28.88 -6.18 -1.25
N SER A 57 29.23 -7.45 -1.44
CA SER A 57 28.29 -8.50 -1.86
C SER A 57 27.24 -8.81 -0.79
N GLU A 58 27.64 -8.92 0.48
CA GLU A 58 26.72 -9.07 1.62
C GLU A 58 25.72 -7.91 1.71
N ARG A 59 26.18 -6.67 1.54
CA ARG A 59 25.32 -5.47 1.52
C ARG A 59 24.38 -5.46 0.32
N LEU A 60 24.83 -5.94 -0.84
CA LEU A 60 23.99 -6.05 -2.04
C LEU A 60 22.92 -7.13 -1.87
N GLN A 61 23.25 -8.30 -1.33
CA GLN A 61 22.30 -9.37 -1.01
C GLN A 61 21.23 -8.88 -0.03
N LEU A 62 21.63 -8.24 1.07
CA LEU A 62 20.71 -7.67 2.06
C LEU A 62 19.81 -6.57 1.47
N LYS A 63 20.32 -5.76 0.51
CA LYS A 63 19.50 -4.79 -0.24
C LYS A 63 18.46 -5.50 -1.11
N LEU A 64 18.89 -6.47 -1.92
CA LEU A 64 18.01 -7.22 -2.83
C LEU A 64 16.92 -7.99 -2.07
N MET A 65 17.22 -8.59 -0.92
CA MET A 65 16.23 -9.25 -0.08
C MET A 65 15.19 -8.27 0.49
N LYS A 66 15.62 -7.08 0.94
CA LYS A 66 14.68 -6.03 1.42
C LYS A 66 13.83 -5.46 0.27
N GLU A 67 14.35 -5.41 -0.94
CA GLU A 67 13.60 -5.07 -2.15
C GLU A 67 12.58 -6.18 -2.49
N ARG A 68 12.96 -7.47 -2.43
CA ARG A 68 12.08 -8.62 -2.66
C ARG A 68 10.91 -8.65 -1.66
N VAL A 69 11.18 -8.55 -0.35
CA VAL A 69 10.14 -8.44 0.69
C VAL A 69 9.20 -7.25 0.42
N THR A 70 9.73 -6.11 -0.01
CA THR A 70 8.92 -4.91 -0.28
C THR A 70 8.01 -5.10 -1.50
N LEU A 71 8.48 -5.78 -2.54
CA LEU A 71 7.68 -6.14 -3.72
C LEU A 71 6.60 -7.17 -3.39
N LEU A 72 6.98 -8.30 -2.79
CA LEU A 72 6.04 -9.35 -2.34
C LEU A 72 4.94 -8.78 -1.47
N ARG A 73 5.30 -7.94 -0.48
CA ARG A 73 4.33 -7.28 0.39
C ARG A 73 3.33 -6.40 -0.36
N ARG A 74 3.79 -5.65 -1.37
CA ARG A 74 2.91 -4.83 -2.22
C ARG A 74 1.98 -5.70 -3.07
N ASP A 75 2.51 -6.77 -3.64
CA ASP A 75 1.80 -7.58 -4.62
C ASP A 75 0.79 -8.53 -3.95
N ILE A 76 1.11 -9.05 -2.75
CA ILE A 76 0.14 -9.74 -1.89
C ILE A 76 -1.02 -8.83 -1.49
N VAL A 77 -0.76 -7.57 -1.09
CA VAL A 77 -1.83 -6.62 -0.77
C VAL A 77 -2.74 -6.40 -1.98
N LYS A 78 -2.17 -6.23 -3.17
CA LYS A 78 -2.96 -6.09 -4.41
C LYS A 78 -3.79 -7.32 -4.74
N LEU A 79 -3.25 -8.53 -4.54
CA LEU A 79 -3.98 -9.78 -4.78
C LEU A 79 -5.13 -9.96 -3.76
N ILE A 80 -4.94 -9.52 -2.51
CA ILE A 80 -6.01 -9.49 -1.50
C ILE A 80 -7.05 -8.41 -1.83
N GLU A 81 -6.64 -7.21 -2.28
CA GLU A 81 -7.57 -6.17 -2.76
C GLU A 81 -8.42 -6.67 -3.94
N LEU A 82 -7.79 -7.28 -4.96
CA LEU A 82 -8.47 -7.92 -6.10
C LEU A 82 -9.42 -9.05 -5.65
N GLY A 83 -9.00 -9.84 -4.65
CA GLY A 83 -9.83 -10.90 -4.08
C GLY A 83 -11.10 -10.39 -3.40
N PHE A 84 -11.05 -9.22 -2.74
CA PHE A 84 -12.23 -8.57 -2.19
C PHE A 84 -13.13 -7.96 -3.28
N GLU A 85 -12.55 -7.47 -4.38
CA GLU A 85 -13.30 -6.86 -5.50
C GLU A 85 -14.04 -7.92 -6.35
N GLU A 86 -13.37 -9.03 -6.70
CA GLU A 86 -13.95 -10.08 -7.56
C GLU A 86 -14.68 -11.21 -6.79
N LEU A 87 -14.28 -11.48 -5.55
CA LEU A 87 -14.71 -12.65 -4.76
C LEU A 87 -15.11 -12.27 -3.31
N PRO A 88 -16.10 -11.38 -3.11
CA PRO A 88 -16.47 -10.83 -1.80
C PRO A 88 -17.01 -11.86 -0.79
N HIS A 89 -17.40 -13.05 -1.25
CA HIS A 89 -17.88 -14.15 -0.39
C HIS A 89 -16.76 -15.01 0.22
N ILE A 90 -15.48 -14.73 -0.08
CA ILE A 90 -14.33 -15.50 0.40
C ILE A 90 -13.70 -14.80 1.62
N ASP A 91 -13.46 -15.54 2.71
CA ASP A 91 -12.75 -15.01 3.88
C ASP A 91 -11.24 -14.86 3.61
N TRP A 92 -10.86 -13.75 3.00
CA TRP A 92 -9.47 -13.34 2.82
C TRP A 92 -8.76 -12.97 4.14
N SER A 93 -9.46 -12.92 5.28
CA SER A 93 -8.85 -12.54 6.56
C SER A 93 -7.91 -13.62 7.11
N ALA A 94 -8.06 -14.88 6.72
CA ALA A 94 -7.12 -15.96 7.06
C ALA A 94 -5.75 -15.79 6.38
N GLN A 95 -5.75 -15.33 5.12
CA GLN A 95 -4.57 -14.99 4.34
C GLN A 95 -3.96 -13.69 4.88
N TYR A 96 -4.77 -12.65 5.12
CA TYR A 96 -4.30 -11.40 5.72
C TYR A 96 -3.67 -11.59 7.11
N LYS A 97 -4.23 -12.47 7.97
CA LYS A 97 -3.63 -12.83 9.27
C LYS A 97 -2.26 -13.47 9.12
N ARG A 98 -2.10 -14.45 8.22
CA ARG A 98 -0.81 -15.13 7.98
C ARG A 98 0.22 -14.17 7.38
N PHE A 99 -0.18 -13.37 6.40
CA PHE A 99 0.60 -12.26 5.84
C PHE A 99 1.08 -11.27 6.92
N ARG A 100 0.20 -10.92 7.86
CA ARG A 100 0.54 -10.00 8.94
C ARG A 100 1.54 -10.59 9.92
N ALA A 101 1.39 -11.86 10.30
CA ALA A 101 2.35 -12.56 11.18
C ALA A 101 3.77 -12.56 10.58
N VAL A 102 3.92 -12.96 9.32
CA VAL A 102 5.22 -12.98 8.62
C VAL A 102 5.86 -11.59 8.52
N ILE A 103 5.08 -10.50 8.59
CA ILE A 103 5.59 -9.12 8.56
C ILE A 103 5.94 -8.59 9.96
N ASP A 104 5.14 -8.93 10.99
CA ASP A 104 5.38 -8.47 12.36
C ASP A 104 6.56 -9.20 13.03
N ASP A 105 6.88 -10.41 12.58
CA ASP A 105 8.08 -11.15 13.00
C ASP A 105 9.40 -10.55 12.44
N ILE A 106 9.36 -9.68 11.42
CA ILE A 106 10.58 -9.10 10.82
C ILE A 106 11.22 -8.07 11.79
N PRO A 107 12.45 -8.31 12.30
CA PRO A 107 13.06 -7.43 13.26
C PRO A 107 13.49 -6.09 12.65
N ARG A 108 13.45 -5.01 13.45
CA ARG A 108 13.79 -3.64 13.02
C ARG A 108 15.19 -3.47 12.42
N GLN A 109 16.11 -4.39 12.72
CA GLN A 109 17.46 -4.46 12.16
C GLN A 109 17.73 -5.81 11.46
N ALA A 110 16.76 -6.32 10.69
CA ALA A 110 16.86 -7.59 9.98
C ALA A 110 18.16 -7.75 9.17
N THR A 111 18.85 -8.86 9.45
CA THR A 111 19.99 -9.44 8.73
C THR A 111 19.50 -10.26 7.53
N ILE A 112 20.39 -11.00 6.86
CA ILE A 112 19.99 -11.87 5.72
C ILE A 112 19.19 -13.08 6.22
N GLY A 113 19.67 -13.78 7.25
CA GLY A 113 19.00 -14.97 7.80
C GLY A 113 17.66 -14.69 8.49
N ASP A 114 17.37 -13.44 8.88
CA ASP A 114 16.04 -13.03 9.33
C ASP A 114 15.06 -12.80 8.16
N LEU A 115 15.59 -12.54 6.96
CA LEU A 115 14.79 -12.21 5.77
C LEU A 115 14.51 -13.42 4.89
N GLU A 116 15.39 -14.42 4.84
CA GLU A 116 15.17 -15.68 4.11
C GLU A 116 13.82 -16.34 4.47
N PRO A 117 13.51 -16.69 5.74
CA PRO A 117 12.21 -17.29 6.09
C PRO A 117 11.02 -16.32 5.89
N ALA A 118 11.26 -15.01 5.94
CA ALA A 118 10.22 -14.00 5.70
C ALA A 118 9.93 -13.85 4.19
N VAL A 119 10.92 -14.02 3.31
CA VAL A 119 10.72 -14.11 1.86
C VAL A 119 9.96 -15.40 1.54
N ASP A 120 10.45 -16.56 1.99
CA ASP A 120 9.81 -17.85 1.73
C ASP A 120 8.33 -17.86 2.19
N GLY A 121 8.06 -17.38 3.41
CA GLY A 121 6.70 -17.26 3.93
C GLY A 121 5.79 -16.32 3.13
N LEU A 122 6.33 -15.23 2.56
CA LEU A 122 5.59 -14.35 1.66
C LEU A 122 5.42 -14.95 0.25
N GLU A 123 6.39 -15.70 -0.27
CA GLU A 123 6.28 -16.34 -1.59
C GLU A 123 5.28 -17.50 -1.57
N CYS A 124 5.31 -18.37 -0.54
CA CYS A 124 4.28 -19.38 -0.33
C CYS A 124 2.88 -18.75 -0.22
N LEU A 125 2.74 -17.65 0.53
CA LEU A 125 1.46 -16.98 0.71
C LEU A 125 0.99 -16.23 -0.56
N GLN A 126 1.91 -15.70 -1.37
CA GLN A 126 1.57 -15.17 -2.69
C GLN A 126 1.01 -16.27 -3.61
N LEU A 127 1.66 -17.44 -3.63
CA LEU A 127 1.20 -18.58 -4.43
C LEU A 127 -0.14 -19.14 -3.93
N GLU A 128 -0.35 -19.26 -2.61
CA GLU A 128 -1.65 -19.65 -2.03
C GLU A 128 -2.78 -18.71 -2.49
N ILE A 129 -2.55 -17.39 -2.47
CA ILE A 129 -3.54 -16.40 -2.88
C ILE A 129 -3.80 -16.46 -4.39
N SER A 130 -2.76 -16.47 -5.22
CA SER A 130 -2.91 -16.53 -6.68
C SER A 130 -3.66 -17.78 -7.13
N ASN A 131 -3.32 -18.95 -6.59
CA ASN A 131 -4.00 -20.21 -6.93
C ASN A 131 -5.48 -20.16 -6.51
N LEU A 132 -5.79 -19.61 -5.33
CA LEU A 132 -7.18 -19.46 -4.86
C LEU A 132 -7.98 -18.51 -5.76
N LEU A 133 -7.39 -17.39 -6.19
CA LEU A 133 -8.00 -16.49 -7.18
C LEU A 133 -8.25 -17.22 -8.50
N GLU A 134 -7.24 -17.89 -9.07
CA GLU A 134 -7.34 -18.58 -10.35
C GLU A 134 -8.39 -19.70 -10.33
N ASP A 135 -8.36 -20.61 -9.36
CA ASP A 135 -9.35 -21.68 -9.20
C ASP A 135 -10.78 -21.14 -9.14
N LYS A 136 -11.00 -20.05 -8.39
CA LYS A 136 -12.34 -19.50 -8.16
C LYS A 136 -12.85 -18.70 -9.37
N LEU A 137 -12.02 -17.85 -9.96
CA LEU A 137 -12.34 -17.11 -11.19
C LEU A 137 -12.57 -18.05 -12.38
N ASN A 138 -11.86 -19.17 -12.45
CA ASN A 138 -12.10 -20.20 -13.45
C ASN A 138 -13.41 -20.96 -13.16
N SER A 139 -13.71 -21.28 -11.90
CA SER A 139 -14.95 -21.97 -11.53
C SER A 139 -16.23 -21.15 -11.81
N GLN A 140 -16.19 -19.82 -11.63
CA GLN A 140 -17.30 -18.93 -12.01
C GLN A 140 -17.55 -18.95 -13.53
N LYS A 141 -16.49 -19.01 -14.34
CA LYS A 141 -16.58 -19.02 -15.82
C LYS A 141 -17.06 -20.36 -16.40
N THR A 142 -17.03 -21.44 -15.60
CA THR A 142 -17.57 -22.76 -15.98
C THR A 142 -19.05 -22.96 -15.63
N SER A 143 -19.74 -21.95 -15.09
CA SER A 143 -21.21 -21.98 -14.95
C SER A 143 -21.88 -22.04 -16.32
N ALA A 144 -22.42 -23.23 -16.66
CA ALA A 144 -22.90 -23.52 -18.01
C ALA A 144 -24.19 -22.76 -18.35
N LYS A 145 -24.06 -21.68 -19.13
CA LYS A 145 -25.19 -21.08 -19.88
C LYS A 145 -25.57 -22.00 -21.04
N GLU A 146 -26.32 -23.06 -20.74
CA GLU A 146 -26.73 -24.12 -21.69
C GLU A 146 -27.58 -23.60 -22.87
N SER A 147 -28.13 -22.39 -22.78
CA SER A 147 -29.13 -21.85 -23.71
C SER A 147 -28.75 -20.52 -24.41
N HIS A 148 -27.51 -20.40 -24.89
CA HIS A 148 -27.15 -19.43 -25.93
C HIS A 148 -26.92 -20.11 -27.28
N SER A 149 -27.97 -20.14 -28.12
CA SER A 149 -27.91 -20.61 -29.50
C SER A 149 -27.25 -19.60 -30.44
N GLU A 150 -26.00 -19.23 -30.16
CA GLU A 150 -25.24 -18.34 -31.05
C GLU A 150 -24.86 -19.06 -32.34
N ARG A 151 -25.00 -18.36 -33.48
CA ARG A 151 -24.72 -18.94 -34.80
C ARG A 151 -23.22 -19.16 -34.96
N HIS A 152 -22.83 -20.42 -35.14
CA HIS A 152 -21.46 -20.87 -35.41
C HIS A 152 -20.83 -20.12 -36.60
N LYS A 153 -19.99 -19.12 -36.31
CA LYS A 153 -19.26 -18.33 -37.31
C LYS A 153 -17.95 -19.03 -37.68
N HIS A 154 -18.01 -19.92 -38.67
CA HIS A 154 -16.83 -20.58 -39.22
C HIS A 154 -15.97 -19.59 -40.04
N ASN A 155 -14.98 -18.95 -39.40
CA ASN A 155 -14.10 -17.96 -40.04
C ASN A 155 -12.84 -18.59 -40.64
N SER A 156 -12.96 -19.08 -41.88
CA SER A 156 -11.90 -19.74 -42.66
C SER A 156 -10.78 -18.79 -43.14
N ASN A 157 -10.15 -18.02 -42.24
CA ASN A 157 -9.06 -17.11 -42.59
C ASN A 157 -7.69 -17.80 -42.48
N THR A 158 -7.33 -18.51 -43.55
CA THR A 158 -5.95 -18.97 -43.80
C THR A 158 -4.97 -17.78 -43.79
N GLN A 159 -3.78 -17.99 -43.23
CA GLN A 159 -2.73 -16.97 -43.16
C GLN A 159 -2.36 -16.41 -44.54
N SER A 160 -2.13 -15.09 -44.60
CA SER A 160 -1.54 -14.41 -45.75
C SER A 160 -0.62 -13.30 -45.25
N THR A 161 0.69 -13.50 -45.40
CA THR A 161 1.73 -12.53 -45.07
C THR A 161 1.98 -11.59 -46.25
N SER A 162 1.95 -10.28 -46.03
CA SER A 162 2.46 -9.29 -46.99
C SER A 162 2.91 -8.02 -46.26
N ASP A 163 3.96 -7.38 -46.77
CA ASP A 163 4.72 -6.31 -46.11
C ASP A 163 4.21 -4.87 -46.35
N LEU A 164 4.92 -3.93 -45.70
CA LEU A 164 5.16 -2.50 -46.04
C LEU A 164 4.42 -1.38 -45.27
N GLU A 165 5.20 -0.80 -44.35
CA GLU A 165 5.38 0.62 -43.95
C GLU A 165 4.21 1.56 -43.52
N PRO A 166 4.45 2.48 -42.54
CA PRO A 166 3.41 3.35 -41.96
C PRO A 166 3.28 4.74 -42.63
N GLY A 167 2.16 4.98 -43.32
CA GLY A 167 1.82 6.29 -43.88
C GLY A 167 1.08 7.24 -42.92
N PHE A 168 1.72 8.33 -42.49
CA PHE A 168 1.08 9.40 -41.71
C PHE A 168 0.03 10.20 -42.52
N ARG A 169 -1.22 10.29 -42.03
CA ARG A 169 -1.99 11.54 -42.11
C ARG A 169 -3.03 11.69 -40.98
N LYS A 170 -3.58 12.90 -40.88
CA LYS A 170 -4.27 13.53 -39.73
C LYS A 170 -5.52 14.27 -40.26
N ILE A 171 -6.37 14.73 -39.34
CA ILE A 171 -7.34 15.85 -39.45
C ILE A 171 -8.83 15.47 -39.65
N GLN A 172 -9.64 15.82 -38.64
CA GLN A 172 -11.09 16.12 -38.60
C GLN A 172 -12.11 15.02 -39.05
N GLY A 173 -13.35 14.98 -38.52
CA GLY A 173 -13.96 15.76 -37.43
C GLY A 173 -15.39 16.24 -37.76
N THR A 174 -16.36 15.97 -36.88
CA THR A 174 -17.79 16.25 -37.13
C THR A 174 -18.50 16.92 -35.93
N LYS A 175 -19.40 17.86 -36.25
CA LYS A 175 -20.30 18.61 -35.35
C LYS A 175 -21.69 17.93 -35.32
N THR A 176 -22.37 17.75 -34.18
CA THR A 176 -23.16 18.70 -33.34
C THR A 176 -24.59 18.97 -33.84
N ALA A 177 -25.59 18.42 -33.14
CA ALA A 177 -26.96 18.92 -32.85
C ALA A 177 -27.57 17.95 -31.81
N LEU A 178 -27.91 18.34 -30.57
CA LEU A 178 -29.09 19.10 -30.09
C LEU A 178 -30.40 18.29 -30.26
N GLU A 179 -31.13 17.82 -29.23
CA GLU A 179 -31.70 18.45 -27.99
C GLU A 179 -32.88 19.42 -28.26
N PRO A 180 -33.77 19.70 -27.27
CA PRO A 180 -33.86 19.22 -25.87
C PRO A 180 -35.00 18.18 -25.72
N GLU A 181 -35.65 17.84 -24.59
CA GLU A 181 -35.79 18.33 -23.19
C GLU A 181 -35.89 17.11 -22.22
N THR A 182 -35.99 17.18 -20.88
CA THR A 182 -36.14 18.29 -19.89
C THR A 182 -35.40 17.91 -18.57
N GLU A 183 -35.40 18.77 -17.55
CA GLU A 183 -34.56 18.67 -16.33
C GLU A 183 -35.34 18.48 -15.00
N VAL A 184 -34.64 18.02 -13.95
CA VAL A 184 -34.48 18.80 -12.70
C VAL A 184 -33.05 18.58 -12.18
N THR A 185 -32.30 19.66 -11.96
CA THR A 185 -30.85 19.62 -11.62
C THR A 185 -30.57 20.41 -10.33
N ILE A 186 -29.61 19.96 -9.52
CA ILE A 186 -29.01 20.76 -8.43
C ILE A 186 -27.53 20.95 -8.75
N GLU A 187 -27.14 22.18 -9.10
CA GLU A 187 -25.76 22.51 -9.45
C GLU A 187 -24.82 22.53 -8.23
N THR A 188 -23.55 22.19 -8.45
CA THR A 188 -22.45 22.50 -7.54
C THR A 188 -21.28 23.05 -8.37
N ARG A 189 -20.72 24.20 -7.97
CA ARG A 189 -19.67 24.90 -8.75
C ARG A 189 -18.28 24.37 -8.41
N GLY A 190 -17.50 24.01 -9.44
CA GLY A 190 -16.08 23.66 -9.33
C GLY A 190 -15.83 22.20 -9.69
N SER A 191 -15.07 21.98 -10.77
CA SER A 191 -14.91 20.65 -11.35
C SER A 191 -13.86 19.79 -10.64
N GLU A 192 -14.30 18.71 -9.99
CA GLU A 192 -13.68 17.39 -10.15
C GLU A 192 -14.71 16.29 -9.86
N ALA A 193 -15.39 15.82 -10.91
CA ALA A 193 -16.53 14.90 -10.79
C ALA A 193 -16.08 13.44 -10.62
N ILE A 194 -15.99 12.97 -9.37
CA ILE A 194 -15.80 11.55 -9.07
C ILE A 194 -17.16 10.84 -9.16
N THR A 195 -17.53 10.43 -10.37
CA THR A 195 -18.75 9.68 -10.64
C THR A 195 -18.64 8.24 -10.09
N ILE A 196 -19.18 8.02 -8.88
CA ILE A 196 -19.29 6.68 -8.29
C ILE A 196 -20.46 5.94 -8.96
N LEU A 197 -20.17 5.21 -10.04
CA LEU A 197 -21.06 4.21 -10.61
C LEU A 197 -21.16 3.01 -9.66
N LEU A 198 -22.35 2.83 -9.08
CA LEU A 198 -22.76 1.59 -8.41
C LEU A 198 -23.86 0.96 -9.27
N GLU A 199 -23.55 -0.16 -9.93
CA GLU A 199 -24.54 -0.88 -10.75
C GLU A 199 -25.51 -1.70 -9.90
N ARG A 200 -26.68 -1.98 -10.47
CA ARG A 200 -27.87 -2.42 -9.73
C ARG A 200 -28.09 -3.93 -9.86
N GLY A 201 -27.59 -4.69 -8.89
CA GLY A 201 -28.01 -6.07 -8.61
C GLY A 201 -29.08 -6.12 -7.52
N GLY A 202 -30.05 -7.04 -7.61
CA GLY A 202 -31.12 -7.16 -6.60
C GLY A 202 -31.87 -8.49 -6.66
N GLY A 203 -32.51 -8.85 -5.55
CA GLY A 203 -33.11 -10.16 -5.29
C GLY A 203 -32.09 -11.17 -4.75
N ASP A 204 -32.44 -12.10 -3.87
CA ASP A 204 -33.65 -12.24 -3.05
C ASP A 204 -33.28 -12.93 -1.71
N GLY A 205 -34.12 -12.81 -0.69
CA GLY A 205 -33.72 -13.03 0.71
C GLY A 205 -33.56 -14.49 1.16
N THR A 206 -32.72 -14.69 2.17
CA THR A 206 -32.89 -15.72 3.22
C THR A 206 -32.08 -15.37 4.46
N ASP A 207 -32.68 -15.47 5.66
CA ASP A 207 -32.06 -15.08 6.93
C ASP A 207 -30.92 -16.02 7.38
N ALA A 208 -29.71 -15.48 7.55
CA ALA A 208 -28.69 -16.00 8.48
C ALA A 208 -27.50 -15.03 8.73
N GLY A 209 -27.54 -14.24 9.80
CA GLY A 209 -26.34 -13.94 10.62
C GLY A 209 -25.26 -12.98 10.08
N LEU A 210 -25.58 -11.71 9.79
CA LEU A 210 -24.55 -10.67 9.62
C LEU A 210 -23.99 -10.18 10.97
N SER A 211 -22.90 -10.79 11.48
CA SER A 211 -22.20 -10.26 12.69
C SER A 211 -20.73 -10.70 12.93
N ASP A 212 -19.87 -10.85 11.91
CA ASP A 212 -18.38 -10.84 12.11
C ASP A 212 -17.60 -10.16 10.96
N ALA A 213 -17.99 -8.92 10.61
CA ALA A 213 -17.13 -8.03 9.85
C ALA A 213 -16.07 -7.45 10.80
N LYS A 214 -14.85 -7.99 10.76
CA LYS A 214 -13.78 -7.71 11.74
C LYS A 214 -13.50 -6.20 11.87
N PRO A 215 -13.38 -5.66 13.11
CA PRO A 215 -13.41 -4.23 13.36
C PRO A 215 -12.21 -3.49 12.76
N VAL A 216 -12.48 -2.29 12.23
CA VAL A 216 -11.46 -1.38 11.68
C VAL A 216 -10.53 -0.94 12.82
N PRO A 217 -9.21 -1.18 12.80
CA PRO A 217 -8.37 -0.85 13.94
C PRO A 217 -8.25 0.68 14.13
N LEU A 218 -8.49 1.18 15.34
CA LEU A 218 -8.52 2.61 15.68
C LEU A 218 -7.29 3.41 15.19
N GLY A 219 -6.11 2.78 15.16
CA GLY A 219 -4.88 3.38 14.62
C GLY A 219 -4.96 3.72 13.12
N LEU A 220 -5.73 2.95 12.34
CA LEU A 220 -6.03 3.22 10.92
C LEU A 220 -6.98 4.41 10.78
N VAL A 221 -8.04 4.45 11.60
CA VAL A 221 -9.02 5.56 11.63
C VAL A 221 -8.32 6.87 11.96
N ARG A 222 -7.39 6.89 12.92
CA ARG A 222 -6.57 8.05 13.28
C ARG A 222 -5.58 8.49 12.20
N GLN A 223 -5.15 7.59 11.31
CA GLN A 223 -4.30 7.93 10.16
C GLN A 223 -5.14 8.46 8.99
N ALA A 224 -6.34 7.90 8.79
CA ALA A 224 -7.28 8.32 7.77
C ALA A 224 -7.91 9.68 8.09
N CYS A 225 -8.24 9.91 9.36
CA CYS A 225 -9.00 11.06 9.82
C CYS A 225 -8.21 11.86 10.89
N PRO A 226 -7.22 12.67 10.50
CA PRO A 226 -6.48 13.51 11.44
C PRO A 226 -7.31 14.63 12.09
N GLN A 227 -8.35 15.16 11.43
CA GLN A 227 -9.11 16.33 11.90
C GLN A 227 -9.96 16.01 13.13
N ILE A 228 -10.56 14.82 13.23
CA ILE A 228 -11.38 14.45 14.39
C ILE A 228 -10.57 14.42 15.71
N ILE A 229 -9.24 14.27 15.63
CA ILE A 229 -8.35 14.29 16.81
C ILE A 229 -8.46 15.63 17.57
N ALA A 230 -8.71 16.74 16.88
CA ALA A 230 -8.85 18.06 17.50
C ALA A 230 -10.09 18.20 18.40
N TYR A 231 -11.08 17.31 18.27
CA TYR A 231 -12.33 17.33 19.01
C TYR A 231 -12.31 16.42 20.27
N ALA A 232 -11.20 15.70 20.49
CA ALA A 232 -10.97 14.89 21.69
C ALA A 232 -10.03 15.61 22.67
N ARG A 233 -10.46 15.80 23.93
CA ARG A 233 -9.77 16.63 24.94
C ARG A 233 -8.31 16.21 25.23
N SER A 234 -7.99 14.94 25.00
CA SER A 234 -6.68 14.31 25.23
C SER A 234 -6.13 13.65 23.96
N GLY A 235 -6.69 13.99 22.79
CA GLY A 235 -6.58 13.16 21.59
C GLY A 235 -7.36 11.85 21.73
N ILE A 236 -7.23 10.98 20.72
CA ILE A 236 -7.98 9.72 20.60
C ILE A 236 -7.04 8.57 20.94
N ALA A 237 -7.21 7.94 22.11
CA ALA A 237 -6.46 6.77 22.56
C ALA A 237 -7.29 5.47 22.46
N ASN A 238 -8.61 5.56 22.71
CA ASN A 238 -9.56 4.44 22.72
C ASN A 238 -10.84 4.75 21.90
N TRP A 239 -11.73 3.76 21.75
CA TRP A 239 -12.98 3.92 21.00
C TRP A 239 -13.97 4.90 21.63
N SER A 240 -14.08 4.95 22.96
CA SER A 240 -14.92 5.95 23.64
C SER A 240 -14.45 7.39 23.39
N ASP A 241 -13.14 7.63 23.22
CA ASP A 241 -12.64 8.96 22.82
C ASP A 241 -13.10 9.32 21.40
N LEU A 242 -13.07 8.36 20.46
CA LEU A 242 -13.55 8.56 19.09
C LEU A 242 -15.06 8.79 19.06
N MET A 243 -15.85 7.99 19.79
CA MET A 243 -17.30 8.13 19.86
C MET A 243 -17.70 9.47 20.52
N ALA A 244 -17.01 9.89 21.58
CA ALA A 244 -17.23 11.20 22.19
C ALA A 244 -16.89 12.36 21.23
N ALA A 245 -15.77 12.26 20.51
CA ALA A 245 -15.41 13.24 19.48
C ALA A 245 -16.43 13.25 18.33
N ALA A 246 -16.91 12.08 17.88
CA ALA A 246 -17.92 11.95 16.85
C ALA A 246 -19.25 12.60 17.25
N VAL A 247 -19.69 12.48 18.50
CA VAL A 247 -20.91 13.17 19.00
C VAL A 247 -20.76 14.70 18.95
N VAL A 248 -19.58 15.25 19.24
CA VAL A 248 -19.29 16.68 19.09
C VAL A 248 -19.31 17.08 17.61
N VAL A 249 -18.53 16.39 16.77
CA VAL A 249 -18.40 16.64 15.32
C VAL A 249 -19.75 16.54 14.60
N ARG A 250 -20.56 15.53 14.93
CA ARG A 250 -21.94 15.35 14.46
C ARG A 250 -22.77 16.63 14.61
N SER A 251 -22.68 17.29 15.77
CA SER A 251 -23.43 18.54 16.02
C SER A 251 -22.92 19.72 15.17
N MET A 252 -21.60 19.81 14.97
CA MET A 252 -20.96 20.84 14.13
C MET A 252 -21.27 20.65 12.64
N LEU A 253 -21.34 19.40 12.17
CA LEU A 253 -21.72 19.02 10.80
C LEU A 253 -23.23 19.11 10.51
N GLY A 254 -24.04 19.60 11.46
CA GLY A 254 -25.49 19.70 11.30
C GLY A 254 -26.24 18.36 11.25
N VAL A 255 -25.61 17.27 11.72
CA VAL A 255 -26.21 15.93 11.71
C VAL A 255 -27.19 15.81 12.90
N SER A 256 -28.48 15.69 12.57
CA SER A 256 -29.59 15.50 13.53
C SER A 256 -29.36 14.28 14.43
N PRO A 257 -29.83 14.29 15.71
CA PRO A 257 -29.68 13.15 16.62
C PRO A 257 -30.17 11.84 16.00
N SER A 258 -31.40 11.85 15.48
CA SER A 258 -32.03 10.68 14.87
C SER A 258 -31.20 10.06 13.75
N ALA A 259 -30.58 10.85 12.86
CA ALA A 259 -29.71 10.33 11.78
C ALA A 259 -28.49 9.56 12.30
N TYR A 260 -28.01 9.90 13.50
CA TYR A 260 -26.85 9.26 14.12
C TYR A 260 -27.25 8.10 15.03
N GLU A 261 -28.43 8.17 15.65
CA GLU A 261 -29.05 7.05 16.36
C GLU A 261 -29.38 5.91 15.37
N GLU A 262 -30.06 6.23 14.26
CA GLU A 262 -30.32 5.37 13.09
C GLU A 262 -29.02 4.75 12.52
N ALA A 263 -27.95 5.54 12.38
CA ALA A 263 -26.64 5.04 11.99
C ALA A 263 -25.97 4.14 13.05
N CYS A 264 -26.14 4.43 14.35
CA CYS A 264 -25.61 3.59 15.43
C CYS A 264 -26.34 2.25 15.53
N GLU A 265 -27.65 2.20 15.22
CA GLU A 265 -28.45 0.98 15.20
C GLU A 265 -28.08 0.07 14.03
N ILE A 266 -27.92 0.63 12.83
CA ILE A 266 -27.69 -0.15 11.60
C ILE A 266 -26.21 -0.48 11.37
N LEU A 267 -25.28 0.45 11.61
CA LEU A 267 -23.84 0.20 11.39
C LEU A 267 -23.13 -0.30 12.66
N GLY A 268 -23.70 -0.08 13.85
CA GLY A 268 -23.00 -0.19 15.13
C GLY A 268 -22.25 1.08 15.51
N GLN A 269 -22.10 1.33 16.81
CA GLN A 269 -21.62 2.60 17.37
C GLN A 269 -20.20 2.99 16.91
N GLU A 270 -19.27 2.04 16.85
CA GLU A 270 -17.90 2.28 16.38
C GLU A 270 -17.88 2.69 14.89
N ASN A 271 -18.66 2.01 14.05
CA ASN A 271 -18.75 2.28 12.62
C ASN A 271 -19.46 3.61 12.33
N ALA A 272 -20.51 3.96 13.09
CA ALA A 272 -21.15 5.28 13.00
C ALA A 272 -20.16 6.41 13.36
N ALA A 273 -19.31 6.21 14.38
CA ALA A 273 -18.26 7.16 14.73
C ALA A 273 -17.16 7.27 13.66
N ILE A 274 -16.77 6.16 13.01
CA ILE A 274 -15.88 6.16 11.84
C ILE A 274 -16.50 6.92 10.67
N ALA A 275 -17.79 6.70 10.36
CA ALA A 275 -18.47 7.39 9.29
C ALA A 275 -18.48 8.92 9.51
N ILE A 276 -18.79 9.37 10.73
CA ILE A 276 -18.68 10.80 11.10
C ILE A 276 -17.23 11.33 10.94
N ALA A 277 -16.22 10.54 11.33
CA ALA A 277 -14.81 10.93 11.16
C ALA A 277 -14.45 11.11 9.67
N CYS A 278 -14.85 10.17 8.81
CA CYS A 278 -14.57 10.26 7.37
C CYS A 278 -15.39 11.35 6.66
N ILE A 279 -16.61 11.68 7.15
CA ILE A 279 -17.41 12.80 6.64
C ILE A 279 -16.76 14.14 7.01
N LEU A 280 -16.20 14.28 8.23
CA LEU A 280 -15.47 15.49 8.64
C LEU A 280 -14.30 15.80 7.70
N GLU A 281 -13.51 14.78 7.32
CA GLU A 281 -12.38 14.96 6.40
C GLU A 281 -12.76 15.48 5.00
N ARG A 282 -14.05 15.39 4.63
CA ARG A 282 -14.60 15.88 3.36
C ARG A 282 -15.74 16.88 3.54
N ALA A 283 -15.85 17.52 4.71
CA ALA A 283 -16.97 18.41 5.01
C ALA A 283 -17.14 19.54 3.98
N GLU A 284 -16.02 20.09 3.47
CA GLU A 284 -16.01 21.12 2.41
C GLU A 284 -16.52 20.62 1.04
N GLN A 285 -16.57 19.30 0.82
CA GLN A 285 -17.01 18.65 -0.42
C GLN A 285 -18.43 18.05 -0.31
N ILE A 286 -19.07 18.11 0.86
CA ILE A 286 -20.34 17.42 1.14
C ILE A 286 -21.43 18.46 1.46
N ASN A 287 -22.31 18.71 0.48
CA ASN A 287 -23.41 19.67 0.59
C ASN A 287 -24.38 19.43 1.77
N SER A 288 -24.47 18.20 2.30
CA SER A 288 -25.21 17.89 3.53
C SER A 288 -24.68 16.62 4.20
N ALA A 289 -23.90 16.78 5.27
CA ALA A 289 -23.37 15.66 6.05
C ALA A 289 -24.50 14.77 6.64
N GLY A 290 -25.62 15.37 7.07
CA GLY A 290 -26.77 14.64 7.61
C GLY A 290 -27.56 13.85 6.56
N GLY A 291 -27.66 14.36 5.34
CA GLY A 291 -28.21 13.60 4.21
C GLY A 291 -27.28 12.48 3.75
N TYR A 292 -25.97 12.76 3.70
CA TYR A 292 -24.96 11.79 3.30
C TYR A 292 -24.86 10.62 4.29
N LEU A 293 -24.88 10.87 5.61
CA LEU A 293 -24.89 9.80 6.62
C LEU A 293 -26.11 8.87 6.47
N ARG A 294 -27.30 9.43 6.21
CA ARG A 294 -28.50 8.60 5.93
C ARG A 294 -28.31 7.75 4.68
N ALA A 295 -27.83 8.33 3.57
CA ALA A 295 -27.57 7.58 2.35
C ALA A 295 -26.50 6.46 2.50
N LEU A 296 -25.55 6.60 3.44
CA LEU A 296 -24.64 5.50 3.83
C LEU A 296 -25.36 4.45 4.70
N THR A 297 -26.25 4.89 5.57
CA THR A 297 -27.03 4.04 6.49
C THR A 297 -28.08 3.20 5.75
N ASP A 298 -28.78 3.78 4.78
CA ASP A 298 -29.69 3.09 3.85
C ASP A 298 -28.96 1.98 3.08
N LYS A 299 -27.71 2.22 2.68
CA LYS A 299 -26.86 1.23 2.01
C LYS A 299 -26.37 0.16 2.97
N ALA A 300 -25.99 0.52 4.19
CA ALA A 300 -25.59 -0.43 5.23
C ALA A 300 -26.74 -1.40 5.57
N GLY A 301 -27.98 -0.90 5.69
CA GLY A 301 -29.18 -1.72 5.89
C GLY A 301 -29.51 -2.66 4.74
N ARG A 302 -28.94 -2.45 3.54
CA ARG A 302 -29.01 -3.37 2.38
C ARG A 302 -27.74 -4.22 2.20
N GLY A 303 -26.75 -4.12 3.09
CA GLY A 303 -25.45 -4.78 2.94
C GLY A 303 -24.52 -4.17 1.89
N GLU A 304 -24.92 -3.05 1.25
CA GLU A 304 -24.18 -2.37 0.18
C GLU A 304 -23.03 -1.47 0.69
N PHE A 305 -22.88 -1.31 2.00
CA PHE A 305 -21.89 -0.42 2.59
C PHE A 305 -21.14 -1.05 3.77
N SER A 306 -19.83 -0.81 3.81
CA SER A 306 -19.01 -0.97 5.01
C SER A 306 -18.04 0.20 5.13
N VAL A 307 -17.63 0.52 6.36
CA VAL A 307 -16.73 1.65 6.63
C VAL A 307 -15.27 1.41 6.20
N TRP A 308 -14.86 0.16 5.94
CA TRP A 308 -13.46 -0.15 5.61
C TRP A 308 -13.03 0.43 4.25
N PRO A 309 -13.77 0.26 3.13
CA PRO A 309 -13.50 0.97 1.87
C PRO A 309 -13.51 2.50 2.02
N MET A 310 -14.38 3.06 2.88
CA MET A 310 -14.44 4.50 3.13
C MET A 310 -13.15 5.03 3.78
N VAL A 311 -12.67 4.34 4.82
CA VAL A 311 -11.39 4.64 5.50
C VAL A 311 -10.20 4.46 4.55
N LEU A 312 -10.19 3.41 3.73
CA LEU A 312 -9.11 3.15 2.77
C LEU A 312 -9.09 4.19 1.63
N ALA A 313 -10.25 4.61 1.13
CA ALA A 313 -10.37 5.69 0.16
C ALA A 313 -9.87 7.03 0.71
N GLN A 314 -10.04 7.28 2.03
CA GLN A 314 -9.47 8.46 2.67
C GLN A 314 -7.93 8.39 2.80
N LEU A 315 -7.37 7.23 3.16
CA LEU A 315 -5.91 7.06 3.20
C LEU A 315 -5.24 7.21 1.84
N ARG A 316 -5.89 6.68 0.79
CA ARG A 316 -5.48 6.88 -0.61
C ARG A 316 -5.51 8.36 -1.00
N ALA A 317 -6.55 9.11 -0.60
CA ALA A 317 -6.63 10.57 -0.82
C ALA A 317 -5.57 11.36 -0.05
N ASN A 318 -5.28 10.99 1.20
CA ASN A 318 -4.26 11.62 2.06
C ASN A 318 -2.80 11.30 1.61
N GLY A 319 -2.58 10.74 0.42
CA GLY A 319 -1.27 10.33 -0.11
C GLY A 319 -0.52 9.31 0.79
N SER A 320 -1.25 8.62 1.68
CA SER A 320 -0.68 7.99 2.86
C SER A 320 -0.73 6.47 2.76
N HIS A 321 0.42 5.83 2.58
CA HIS A 321 0.54 4.38 2.75
C HIS A 321 0.05 3.96 4.14
N VAL A 322 -0.70 2.86 4.20
CA VAL A 322 -1.23 2.29 5.44
C VAL A 322 -0.09 2.00 6.42
N ARG A 323 -0.10 2.71 7.56
CA ARG A 323 0.83 2.55 8.67
C ARG A 323 0.02 2.27 9.93
N LEU A 324 -0.39 1.02 10.09
CA LEU A 324 -1.03 0.54 11.31
C LEU A 324 -0.10 0.80 12.50
N VAL A 325 -0.45 1.83 13.30
CA VAL A 325 0.20 2.12 14.57
C VAL A 325 -0.21 1.03 15.55
N THR A 326 0.77 0.31 16.08
CA THR A 326 0.54 -0.68 17.14
C THR A 326 -0.05 0.02 18.37
N ALA A 327 -1.22 -0.44 18.81
CA ALA A 327 -1.67 -0.21 20.19
C ALA A 327 -0.62 -0.81 21.16
N LYS A 328 -0.51 -0.23 22.35
CA LYS A 328 0.57 -0.50 23.32
C LYS A 328 0.03 -0.50 24.73
#